data_AF-A0A533T2C5-F1
#
_entry.id   AF-A0A533T2C5-F1
#
_cell.length_a   1.000
_cell.length_b   1.000
_cell.length_c   1.000
_cell.angle_alpha   90.00
_cell.angle_beta   90.00
_cell.angle_gamma   90.00
#
_symmetry.space_group_name_H-M   'P 1'
#
loop_
_entity.id
_entity.type
_entity.pdbx_description
1 polymer ?
#
loop_
_entity_poly.entity_id
_entity_poly.type
_entity_poly.pdbx_seq_one_letter_code
_entity_poly.pdbx_strand_id
1 'polypeptide(L)' 'NVAKARGMAQIAKESGLGRESLYKTLRPGAHPRLETIKAILHALGVKLAVVVEPNVKC' A
#
# COMPACT_ATOMS: atom_id res chain seq x y z
N ASN A 1 17.18 -10.25 -6.05
CA ASN A 1 16.28 -9.55 -7.00
C ASN A 1 16.40 -8.03 -6.88
N VAL A 2 17.33 -7.41 -7.61
CA VAL A 2 17.59 -5.95 -7.59
C VAL A 2 16.49 -5.15 -8.31
N ALA A 3 15.83 -5.74 -9.31
CA ALA A 3 14.72 -5.11 -10.05
C ALA A 3 13.52 -4.77 -9.14
N LYS A 4 13.14 -5.68 -8.23
CA LYS A 4 12.06 -5.47 -7.26
C LYS A 4 12.43 -4.40 -6.20
N ALA A 5 13.71 -4.34 -5.82
CA ALA A 5 14.21 -3.39 -4.82
C ALA A 5 14.30 -1.95 -5.33
N ARG A 6 14.57 -1.73 -6.62
CA ARG A 6 14.50 -0.40 -7.24
C ARG A 6 13.08 0.17 -7.20
N GLY A 7 12.08 -0.66 -7.54
CA GLY A 7 10.67 -0.28 -7.44
C GLY A 7 10.24 0.07 -6.01
N MET A 8 10.64 -0.73 -5.01
CA MET A 8 10.28 -0.45 -3.61
C MET A 8 10.97 0.78 -3.03
N ALA A 9 12.19 1.10 -3.47
CA ALA A 9 12.86 2.33 -3.06
C ALA A 9 12.14 3.58 -3.62
N GLN A 10 11.64 3.49 -4.85
CA GLN A 10 10.86 4.57 -5.46
C GLN A 10 9.50 4.73 -4.77
N ILE A 11 8.78 3.63 -4.51
CA ILE A 11 7.50 3.66 -3.78
C ILE A 11 7.67 4.28 -2.39
N ALA A 12 8.72 3.90 -1.65
CA ALA A 12 9.02 4.48 -0.34
C ALA A 12 9.19 6.01 -0.43
N LYS A 13 9.94 6.48 -1.43
CA LYS A 13 10.18 7.90 -1.67
C LYS A 13 8.89 8.65 -2.02
N GLU A 14 8.09 8.09 -2.93
CA GLU A 14 6.84 8.70 -3.42
C GLU A 14 5.71 8.66 -2.38
N SER A 15 5.66 7.63 -1.54
CA SER A 15 4.71 7.52 -0.44
C SER A 15 5.13 8.32 0.80
N GLY A 16 6.31 8.94 0.80
CA GLY A 16 6.87 9.65 1.96
C GLY A 16 7.25 8.74 3.13
N LEU A 17 7.44 7.44 2.88
CA LEU A 17 7.77 6.45 3.90
C LEU A 17 9.25 6.07 3.83
N GLY A 18 9.88 5.88 4.98
CA GLY A 18 11.17 5.20 5.03
C GLY A 18 11.03 3.75 4.54
N ARG A 19 12.10 3.19 3.95
CA ARG A 19 12.12 1.79 3.47
C ARG A 19 11.67 0.80 4.54
N GLU A 20 12.11 0.97 5.78
CA GLU A 20 11.74 0.11 6.90
C GLU A 20 10.24 0.22 7.24
N SER A 21 9.70 1.44 7.25
CA SER A 21 8.27 1.67 7.51
C SER A 21 7.39 1.10 6.40
N LEU A 22 7.83 1.21 5.13
CA LEU A 22 7.16 0.57 4.00
C LEU A 22 7.11 -0.96 4.19
N TYR A 23 8.23 -1.60 4.53
CA TYR A 23 8.25 -3.05 4.75
C TYR A 23 7.41 -3.49 5.96
N LYS A 24 7.42 -2.72 7.06
CA LYS A 24 6.54 -2.97 8.22
C LYS A 24 5.06 -2.87 7.86
N THR A 25 4.71 -1.88 7.04
CA THR A 25 3.34 -1.63 6.58
C THR A 25 2.84 -2.73 5.64
N LEU A 26 3.70 -3.26 4.78
CA LEU A 26 3.36 -4.33 3.82
C LEU A 26 3.46 -5.74 4.40
N ARG A 27 3.87 -5.88 5.68
CA ARG A 27 3.95 -7.19 6.32
C ARG A 27 2.54 -7.76 6.54
N PRO A 28 2.32 -9.07 6.32
CA PRO A 28 1.07 -9.72 6.70
C PRO A 28 0.79 -9.51 8.20
N GLY A 29 -0.45 -9.15 8.53
CA GLY A 29 -0.87 -8.81 9.90
C GLY A 29 -0.50 -7.41 10.37
N ALA A 30 0.05 -6.55 9.51
CA ALA A 30 0.23 -5.15 9.84
C ALA A 30 -1.12 -4.42 9.94
N HIS A 31 -1.20 -3.46 10.86
CA HIS A 31 -2.36 -2.56 11.03
C HIS A 31 -1.99 -1.12 10.66
N PRO A 32 -1.68 -0.83 9.38
CA PRO A 32 -1.38 0.52 8.96
C PRO A 32 -2.63 1.39 9.00
N ARG A 33 -2.43 2.68 9.22
CA ARG A 33 -3.51 3.66 9.13
C ARG A 33 -3.95 3.81 7.68
N LEU A 34 -5.24 4.13 7.48
CA LEU A 34 -5.83 4.35 6.16
C LEU A 34 -5.07 5.40 5.33
N GLU A 35 -4.53 6.43 5.98
CA GLU A 35 -3.66 7.43 5.33
C GLU A 35 -2.41 6.81 4.70
N THR A 36 -1.79 5.85 5.39
CA THR A 36 -0.56 5.19 4.96
C THR A 36 -0.85 4.27 3.78
N ILE A 37 -1.96 3.52 3.84
CA ILE A 37 -2.43 2.72 2.70
C ILE A 37 -2.69 3.64 1.50
N LYS A 38 -3.39 4.76 1.69
CA LYS A 38 -3.69 5.71 0.61
C LYS A 38 -2.41 6.26 -0.04
N ALA A 39 -1.40 6.62 0.75
CA ALA A 39 -0.10 7.09 0.24
C ALA A 39 0.63 6.03 -0.59
N ILE A 40 0.62 4.77 -0.13
CA ILE A 40 1.22 3.66 -0.86
C ILE A 40 0.46 3.36 -2.16
N LEU A 41 -0.87 3.34 -2.12
CA LEU A 41 -1.71 3.14 -3.31
C LEU A 41 -1.48 4.25 -4.35
N HIS A 42 -1.36 5.50 -3.90
CA HIS A 42 -1.05 6.63 -4.77
C HIS A 42 0.34 6.50 -5.42
N ALA A 43 1.37 6.12 -4.67
CA ALA A 43 2.71 5.83 -5.19
C ALA A 43 2.74 4.64 -6.16
N LEU A 44 1.75 3.74 -6.07
CA LEU A 44 1.56 2.63 -7.01
C LEU A 44 0.69 3.00 -8.22
N GLY A 45 0.11 4.22 -8.26
CA GLY A 45 -0.78 4.66 -9.32
C GLY A 45 -2.17 4.00 -9.29
N VAL A 46 -2.59 3.44 -8.15
CA VAL A 46 -3.87 2.74 -7.98
C VAL A 46 -4.77 3.46 -6.97
N LYS A 47 -6.08 3.20 -7.04
CA LYS A 47 -7.08 3.79 -6.12
C LYS A 47 -7.89 2.71 -5.43
N LEU A 48 -8.22 2.95 -4.15
CA LEU A 48 -9.17 2.12 -3.41
C LEU A 48 -10.59 2.46 -3.89
N ALA A 49 -11.39 1.43 -4.20
CA ALA A 49 -12.81 1.57 -4.48
C ALA A 49 -13.59 0.60 -3.60
N VAL A 50 -14.65 1.09 -2.97
CA VAL A 50 -15.61 0.26 -2.24
C VAL A 50 -16.68 -0.16 -3.23
N VAL A 51 -16.83 -1.46 -3.41
CA VAL A 51 -17.89 -2.05 -4.24
C VAL A 51 -18.82 -2.83 -3.33
N VAL A 52 -20.12 -2.84 -3.65
CA VAL A 52 -21.08 -3.69 -2.94
C VAL A 52 -20.80 -5.14 -3.31
N GLU A 53 -20.63 -6.00 -2.32
CA GLU A 53 -20.59 -7.44 -2.59
C GLU A 53 -21.99 -7.91 -2.97
N PRO A 54 -22.16 -8.66 -4.07
CA PRO A 54 -23.47 -9.02 -4.61
C PRO A 54 -24.28 -9.98 -3.73
N ASN A 55 -23.74 -10.43 -2.59
CA ASN A 55 -24.35 -11.47 -1.75
C ASN A 55 -24.76 -10.99 -0.35
N VAL A 56 -24.96 -9.67 -0.17
CA VAL A 56 -25.68 -9.17 1.00
C VAL A 56 -27.14 -9.60 0.84
N LYS A 57 -27.51 -10.73 1.44
CA LYS A 57 -28.91 -11.05 1.71
C LYS A 57 -29.40 -10.04 2.74
N CYS A 58 -30.31 -9.17 2.32
CA CYS A 58 -31.15 -8.41 3.24
C CYS A 58 -31.95 -9.37 4.14
#